data_AF-A0A369ZVQ5-F1
#
_entry.id   AF-A0A369ZVQ5-F1
#
_cell.length_a   1.000
_cell.length_b   1.000
_cell.length_c   1.000
_cell.angle_alpha   90.00
_cell.angle_beta   90.00
_cell.angle_gamma   90.00
#
_symmetry.space_group_name_H-M   'P 1'
#
loop_
_entity.id
_entity.type
_entity.pdbx_description
1 polymer ?
#
loop_
_entity_poly.entity_id
_entity_poly.type
_entity_poly.pdbx_seq_one_letter_code
_entity_poly.pdbx_strand_id
1 'polypeptide(L)' 'MPKQPDLQEKIEAIKEELVLSKDPKVLIKLGELEKDKSKAQKYFGDACDLRSQEGCDKYRELNEKEQEK' A
#
# COMPACT_ATOMS: atom_id res chain seq x y z
N MET A 1 3.37 -33.75 7.19
CA MET A 1 4.54 -32.94 6.77
C MET A 1 4.16 -31.48 6.96
N PRO A 2 4.95 -30.67 7.68
CA PRO A 2 4.68 -29.24 7.78
C PRO A 2 4.76 -28.65 6.37
N LYS A 3 3.67 -28.07 5.89
CA LYS A 3 3.70 -27.27 4.66
C LYS A 3 4.64 -26.11 4.97
N GLN A 4 5.78 -26.05 4.29
CA GLN A 4 6.63 -24.88 4.37
C GLN A 4 5.78 -23.67 3.96
N PRO A 5 5.82 -22.57 4.70
CA PRO A 5 5.09 -21.38 4.29
C PRO A 5 5.59 -21.00 2.91
N ASP A 6 4.65 -20.87 1.98
CA ASP A 6 4.97 -20.58 0.61
C ASP A 6 5.66 -19.21 0.54
N LEU A 7 6.43 -18.98 -0.52
CA LEU A 7 7.17 -17.74 -0.65
C LEU A 7 6.25 -16.51 -0.62
N GLN A 8 4.99 -16.65 -1.04
CA GLN A 8 4.01 -15.56 -0.98
C GLN A 8 3.54 -15.31 0.45
N GLU A 9 3.34 -16.36 1.26
CA GLU A 9 3.01 -16.23 2.69
C GLU A 9 4.10 -15.45 3.46
N LYS A 10 5.38 -15.70 3.15
CA LYS A 10 6.50 -14.93 3.72
C LYS A 10 6.51 -13.48 3.23
N ILE A 11 6.22 -13.25 1.95
CA ILE A 11 6.14 -11.90 1.38
C ILE A 11 5.01 -11.12 2.03
N GLU A 12 3.86 -11.73 2.24
CA GLU A 12 2.70 -11.07 2.86
C GLU A 12 2.97 -10.74 4.34
N ALA A 13 3.60 -11.64 5.09
CA ALA A 13 4.03 -11.36 6.46
C ALA A 13 5.00 -10.17 6.54
N ILE A 14 5.99 -10.09 5.63
CA ILE A 14 6.91 -8.96 5.56
C ILE A 14 6.17 -7.67 5.20
N LYS A 15 5.19 -7.72 4.28
CA LYS A 15 4.36 -6.55 3.96
C LYS A 15 3.57 -6.07 5.18
N GLU A 16 2.99 -6.97 5.97
CA GLU A 16 2.28 -6.60 7.20
C GLU A 16 3.22 -5.90 8.19
N GLU A 17 4.43 -6.41 8.40
CA GLU A 17 5.46 -5.75 9.22
C GLU A 17 5.82 -4.36 8.70
N LEU A 18 5.98 -4.21 7.38
CA LEU A 18 6.28 -2.92 6.74
C LEU A 18 5.14 -1.91 6.92
N VAL A 19 3.88 -2.34 6.84
CA VAL A 19 2.71 -1.48 7.09
C VAL A 19 2.69 -1.02 8.53
N LEU A 20 3.07 -1.88 9.48
CA LEU A 20 3.14 -1.53 10.91
C LEU A 20 4.22 -0.49 11.25
N SER A 21 5.25 -0.36 10.41
CA SER A 21 6.29 0.67 10.60
C SER A 21 5.74 2.10 10.55
N LYS A 22 4.58 2.30 9.91
CA LYS A 22 3.93 3.61 9.70
C LYS A 22 4.86 4.65 9.09
N ASP A 23 5.84 4.24 8.28
CA ASP A 23 6.63 5.18 7.49
C ASP A 23 5.83 5.55 6.23
N PRO A 24 5.48 6.84 6.03
CA PRO A 24 4.73 7.26 4.85
C PRO A 24 5.42 6.90 3.52
N LYS A 25 6.76 6.88 3.47
CA LYS A 25 7.50 6.52 2.25
C LYS A 25 7.33 5.04 1.91
N VAL A 26 7.32 4.18 2.93
CA VAL A 26 7.09 2.74 2.75
C VAL A 26 5.67 2.51 2.23
N LEU A 27 4.68 3.16 2.83
CA LEU A 27 3.28 3.07 2.41
C LEU A 27 3.09 3.55 0.96
N ILE A 28 3.68 4.69 0.58
CA ILE A 28 3.67 5.17 -0.80
C ILE A 28 4.26 4.11 -1.74
N LYS A 29 5.42 3.53 -1.38
CA LYS A 29 6.06 2.53 -2.23
C LYS A 29 5.25 1.25 -2.37
N LEU A 30 4.60 0.81 -1.31
CA LEU A 30 3.67 -0.31 -1.33
C LEU A 30 2.47 -0.02 -2.24
N GLY A 31 1.89 1.18 -2.16
CA GLY A 31 0.81 1.62 -3.03
C GLY A 31 1.17 1.63 -4.51
N GLU A 32 2.38 2.04 -4.87
CA GLU A 32 2.88 2.01 -6.27
C GLU A 32 3.06 0.59 -6.83
N LEU A 33 3.44 -0.36 -5.97
CA LEU A 33 3.71 -1.75 -6.36
C LEU A 33 2.45 -2.62 -6.34
N GLU A 34 1.42 -2.19 -5.63
CA GLU A 34 0.20 -2.95 -5.43
C GLU A 34 -0.66 -2.93 -6.71
N LYS A 35 -1.11 -4.12 -7.11
CA LYS A 35 -1.93 -4.30 -8.32
C LYS A 35 -3.41 -4.14 -8.00
N ASP A 36 -3.82 -4.50 -6.78
CA ASP A 36 -5.17 -4.27 -6.31
C ASP A 36 -5.34 -2.79 -5.99
N LYS A 37 -6.19 -2.14 -6.77
CA LYS A 37 -6.43 -0.70 -6.64
C LYS A 37 -6.95 -0.31 -5.25
N SER A 38 -7.82 -1.11 -4.65
CA SER A 38 -8.40 -0.81 -3.33
C SER A 38 -7.33 -0.88 -2.24
N LYS A 39 -6.42 -1.86 -2.35
CA LYS A 39 -5.25 -1.95 -1.46
C LYS A 39 -4.28 -0.79 -1.68
N ALA A 40 -4.00 -0.41 -2.92
CA ALA A 40 -3.16 0.75 -3.24
C ALA A 40 -3.75 2.05 -2.67
N GLN A 41 -5.06 2.24 -2.83
CA GLN A 41 -5.81 3.36 -2.27
C GLN A 41 -5.67 3.41 -0.74
N LYS A 42 -5.76 2.27 -0.05
CA LYS A 42 -5.53 2.19 1.40
C LYS A 42 -4.12 2.65 1.77
N TYR A 43 -3.07 2.16 1.09
CA TYR A 43 -1.70 2.56 1.40
C TYR A 43 -1.45 4.06 1.18
N PHE A 44 -1.97 4.63 0.09
CA PHE A 44 -1.87 6.08 -0.14
C PHE A 44 -2.68 6.89 0.88
N GLY A 45 -3.86 6.39 1.27
CA GLY A 45 -4.70 6.99 2.31
C GLY A 45 -4.03 7.00 3.67
N ASP A 46 -3.47 5.86 4.09
CA ASP A 46 -2.72 5.73 5.34
C ASP A 46 -1.49 6.68 5.33
N ALA A 47 -0.79 6.81 4.20
CA ALA A 47 0.30 7.78 4.06
C ALA A 47 -0.18 9.24 4.15
N CYS A 48 -1.35 9.54 3.59
CA CYS A 48 -1.98 10.86 3.67
C CYS A 48 -2.41 11.20 5.11
N ASP A 49 -2.97 10.24 5.84
CA ASP A 49 -3.36 10.39 7.25
C ASP A 49 -2.15 10.70 8.14
N LEU A 50 -0.98 10.17 7.78
CA LEU A 50 0.31 10.51 8.36
C LEU A 50 0.88 11.86 7.88
N ARG A 51 0.06 12.70 7.24
CA ARG A 51 0.39 14.05 6.75
C ARG A 51 1.46 14.08 5.66
N SER A 52 1.66 12.98 4.93
CA SER A 52 2.51 13.01 3.73
C SER A 52 1.77 13.66 2.57
N GLN A 53 2.27 14.81 2.10
CA GLN A 53 1.73 15.50 0.93
C GLN A 53 1.72 14.59 -0.30
N GLU A 54 2.82 13.85 -0.53
CA GLU A 54 2.92 12.90 -1.63
C GLU A 54 1.89 11.76 -1.50
N GLY A 55 1.64 11.28 -0.27
CA GLY A 55 0.59 10.29 -0.01
C GLY A 55 -0.80 10.79 -0.41
N CYS A 56 -1.13 12.02 -0.01
CA CYS A 56 -2.40 12.65 -0.37
C CYS A 56 -2.53 12.89 -1.88
N ASP A 57 -1.46 13.31 -2.55
CA ASP A 57 -1.46 13.53 -3.99
C ASP A 57 -1.66 12.22 -4.76
N LYS A 58 -0.99 11.14 -4.35
CA LYS A 58 -1.20 9.79 -4.92
C LYS A 58 -2.61 9.26 -4.66
N TYR A 59 -3.14 9.46 -3.46
CA TYR A 59 -4.51 9.07 -3.13
C TYR A 59 -5.53 9.78 -4.04
N ARG A 60 -5.37 11.10 -4.21
CA ARG A 60 -6.22 11.90 -5.11
C ARG A 60 -6.09 11.45 -6.57
N GLU A 61 -4.87 11.34 -7.08
CA GLU A 61 -4.59 10.89 -8.46
C GLU A 61 -5.23 9.52 -8.75
N LEU A 62 -5.16 8.59 -7.79
CA LEU A 62 -5.72 7.25 -7.94
C LEU A 62 -7.25 7.25 -8.06
N ASN A 63 -7.92 8.12 -7.29
CA ASN A 63 -9.38 8.24 -7.25
C ASN A 63 -9.94 9.10 -8.39
N GLU A 64 -9.23 10.14 -8.82
CA GLU A 64 -9.61 10.95 -9.99
C GLU A 64 -9.58 10.13 -11.27
N LYS A 65 -8.59 9.24 -11.43
CA LYS A 65 -8.55 8.24 -12.52
C LYS A 65 -9.74 7.27 -12.52
N GLU A 66 -10.56 7.19 -11.46
CA GLU A 66 -11.80 6.39 -11.47
C GLU A 66 -12.94 7.08 -12.20
N GLN A 67 -12.97 8.41 -12.17
CA GLN A 67 -14.09 9.18 -12.70
C GLN A 67 -14.01 9.36 -14.23
N GLU A 68 -12.86 9.01 -14.83
CA GLU A 68 -12.59 9.11 -16.26
C GLU A 68 -12.76 7.79 -17.03
N LYS A 69 -13.13 6.68 -16.36
CA LYS A 69 -13.40 5.37 -16.97
C LYS A 69 -14.89 5.06 -17.04
#